data_AF-A9BSB6-F1
#
_entry.id   AF-A9BSB6-F1
#
_cell.length_a   1.000
_cell.length_b   1.000
_cell.length_c   1.000
_cell.angle_alpha   90.00
_cell.angle_beta   90.00
_cell.angle_gamma   90.00
#
_symmetry.space_group_name_H-M   'P 1'
#
loop_
_entity.id
_entity.type
_entity.pdbx_description
1 polymer ?
#
loop_
_entity_poly.entity_id
_entity_poly.type
_entity_poly.pdbx_seq_one_letter_code
_entity_poly.pdbx_strand_id
1 'polypeptide(L)'
;MQAQGYEARPAVLEHEFNSRFWGKPMSQHGVRLWLVGKTMPNAKKLAALADWLQVPLEEFLRSPQQVREVREPKSAWSAGLGYEDNELFKIYLRLPVPKRRLARDVILAIARAHDAEEAERAAGS
;
A
#
# COMPACT_ATOMS: atom_id res chain seq x y z
N MET A 1 -7.62 11.48 13.63
CA MET A 1 -8.43 11.78 14.85
C MET A 1 -9.21 13.08 14.69
N GLN A 2 -8.56 14.24 14.59
CA GLN A 2 -9.25 15.54 14.47
C GLN A 2 -10.17 15.63 13.24
N ALA A 3 -9.76 15.08 12.10
CA ALA A 3 -10.61 14.98 10.90
C ALA A 3 -11.92 14.19 11.12
N GLN A 4 -11.95 13.31 12.12
CA GLN A 4 -13.13 12.54 12.54
C GLN A 4 -13.83 13.16 13.77
N GLY A 5 -13.48 14.40 14.14
CA GLY A 5 -14.09 15.11 15.28
C GLY A 5 -13.54 14.73 16.65
N TYR A 6 -12.51 13.90 16.74
CA TYR A 6 -11.93 13.48 18.01
C TYR A 6 -10.70 14.31 18.40
N GLU A 7 -10.61 14.67 19.69
CA GLU A 7 -9.40 15.29 20.25
C GLU A 7 -8.24 14.29 20.23
N ALA A 8 -7.06 14.73 19.78
CA ALA A 8 -5.87 13.88 19.67
C ALA A 8 -5.17 13.68 21.03
N ARG A 9 -5.90 13.17 22.02
CA ARG A 9 -5.41 12.92 23.39
C ARG A 9 -5.38 11.43 23.73
N PRO A 10 -4.43 10.98 24.58
CA PRO A 10 -4.31 9.58 24.96
C PRO A 10 -5.58 8.98 25.55
N ALA A 11 -6.32 9.72 26.37
CA ALA A 11 -7.55 9.22 27.00
C ALA A 11 -8.66 8.97 25.97
N VAL A 12 -8.84 9.87 25.00
CA VAL A 12 -9.83 9.72 23.92
C VAL A 12 -9.43 8.56 23.00
N LEU A 13 -8.15 8.52 22.60
CA LEU A 13 -7.64 7.45 21.75
C LEU A 13 -7.79 6.08 22.41
N GLU A 14 -7.42 5.95 23.68
CA GLU A 14 -7.58 4.69 24.42
C GLU A 14 -9.04 4.25 24.46
N HIS A 15 -9.95 5.13 24.90
CA HIS A 15 -11.35 4.81 25.10
C HIS A 15 -12.00 4.33 23.79
N GLU A 16 -11.87 5.13 22.74
CA GLU A 16 -12.47 4.85 21.44
C GLU A 16 -11.83 3.62 20.76
N PHE A 17 -10.51 3.46 20.85
CA PHE A 17 -9.82 2.31 20.30
C PHE A 17 -10.23 1.01 21.01
N ASN A 18 -10.21 0.98 22.34
CA ASN A 18 -10.53 -0.21 23.11
C ASN A 18 -11.99 -0.63 22.96
N SER A 19 -12.90 0.32 22.75
CA SER A 19 -14.32 0.02 22.46
C SER A 19 -14.51 -0.75 21.14
N ARG A 20 -13.61 -0.54 20.17
CA ARG A 20 -13.71 -1.11 18.81
C ARG A 20 -12.77 -2.29 18.55
N PHE A 21 -11.79 -2.52 19.41
CA PHE A 21 -10.77 -3.55 19.22
C PHE A 21 -11.02 -4.80 20.06
N TRP A 22 -11.33 -5.92 19.40
CA TRP A 22 -11.63 -7.21 20.05
C TRP A 22 -10.39 -8.03 20.47
N GLY A 23 -9.28 -7.37 20.77
CA GLY A 23 -8.04 -7.99 21.22
C GLY A 23 -7.60 -7.53 22.61
N LYS A 24 -6.31 -7.71 22.94
CA LYS A 24 -5.76 -7.17 24.19
C LYS A 24 -5.92 -5.65 24.20
N PRO A 25 -6.61 -5.07 25.20
CA PRO A 25 -6.82 -3.63 25.28
C PRO A 25 -5.49 -2.90 25.44
N MET A 26 -5.47 -1.66 24.98
CA MET A 26 -4.35 -0.75 25.15
C MET A 26 -4.52 0.07 26.42
N SER A 27 -3.40 0.38 27.07
CA SER A 27 -3.37 1.38 28.14
C SER A 27 -3.19 2.78 27.57
N GLN A 28 -3.61 3.81 28.31
CA GLN A 28 -3.31 5.22 28.00
C GLN A 28 -1.83 5.46 27.70
N HIS A 29 -0.94 4.85 28.47
CA HIS A 29 0.50 4.95 28.25
C HIS A 29 0.90 4.40 26.87
N GLY A 30 0.36 3.22 26.51
CA GLY A 30 0.65 2.58 25.24
C GLY A 30 0.16 3.40 24.04
N VAL A 31 -1.08 3.89 24.08
CA VAL A 31 -1.61 4.74 22.98
C VAL A 31 -0.95 6.12 22.93
N ARG A 32 -0.49 6.65 24.08
CA ARG A 32 0.31 7.89 24.11
C ARG A 32 1.59 7.73 23.30
N LEU A 33 2.27 6.59 23.40
CA LEU A 33 3.48 6.31 22.61
C LEU A 33 3.19 6.31 21.10
N TRP A 34 1.99 5.90 20.67
CA TRP A 34 1.57 6.01 19.27
C TRP A 34 1.38 7.47 18.85
N LEU A 35 0.69 8.28 19.66
CA LEU A 35 0.45 9.70 19.36
C LEU A 35 1.75 10.51 19.25
N VAL A 36 2.75 10.19 20.06
CA VAL A 36 4.07 10.86 20.00
C VAL A 36 5.05 10.18 19.04
N GLY A 37 4.62 9.15 18.29
CA GLY A 37 5.44 8.45 17.31
C GLY A 37 6.61 7.63 17.90
N LYS A 38 6.58 7.30 19.19
CA LYS A 38 7.63 6.49 19.85
C LYS A 38 7.51 5.00 19.58
N THR A 39 6.31 4.51 19.30
CA THR A 39 6.05 3.10 18.98
C THR A 39 5.02 3.00 17.87
N MET A 40 5.09 1.93 17.08
CA MET A 40 4.09 1.62 16.06
C MET A 40 3.10 0.55 16.54
N PRO A 41 1.79 0.70 16.29
CA PRO A 41 0.84 -0.39 16.48
C PRO A 41 1.17 -1.54 15.51
N ASN A 42 0.85 -2.78 15.91
CA ASN A 42 0.98 -3.93 15.01
C ASN A 42 -0.14 -3.92 13.94
N ALA A 43 -0.03 -4.80 12.94
CA ALA A 43 -0.95 -4.85 11.80
C ALA A 43 -2.45 -4.90 12.20
N LYS A 44 -2.83 -5.72 13.19
CA LYS A 44 -4.23 -5.82 13.65
C LYS A 44 -4.73 -4.51 14.27
N LYS A 45 -3.90 -3.85 15.07
CA LYS A 45 -4.24 -2.59 15.74
C LYS A 45 -4.28 -1.43 14.74
N LEU A 46 -3.37 -1.44 13.77
CA LEU A 46 -3.38 -0.49 12.65
C LEU A 46 -4.63 -0.63 11.80
N ALA A 47 -5.05 -1.85 11.46
CA ALA A 47 -6.29 -2.08 10.71
C ALA A 47 -7.52 -1.52 11.46
N ALA A 48 -7.60 -1.72 12.78
CA ALA A 48 -8.67 -1.16 13.60
C ALA A 48 -8.63 0.38 13.66
N LEU A 49 -7.44 0.99 13.70
CA LEU A 49 -7.29 2.45 13.64
C LEU A 49 -7.68 3.00 12.27
N ALA A 50 -7.31 2.31 11.18
CA ALA A 50 -7.66 2.69 9.81
C ALA A 50 -9.16 2.64 9.58
N ASP A 51 -9.81 1.57 10.02
CA ASP A 51 -11.26 1.41 9.94
C ASP A 51 -11.99 2.47 10.78
N TRP A 52 -11.57 2.69 12.03
CA TRP A 52 -12.22 3.72 12.85
C TRP A 52 -11.99 5.14 12.33
N LEU A 53 -10.76 5.49 11.97
CA LEU A 53 -10.42 6.85 11.55
C LEU A 53 -10.73 7.13 10.08
N GLN A 54 -11.15 6.12 9.32
CA GLN A 54 -11.38 6.17 7.86
C GLN A 54 -10.16 6.73 7.13
N VAL A 55 -8.97 6.29 7.56
CA VAL A 55 -7.68 6.70 7.02
C VAL A 55 -7.01 5.46 6.40
N PRO A 56 -6.54 5.51 5.15
CA PRO A 56 -5.82 4.39 4.53
C PRO A 56 -4.61 3.96 5.36
N LEU A 57 -4.32 2.64 5.38
CA LEU A 57 -3.24 2.08 6.19
C LEU A 57 -1.87 2.70 5.84
N GLU A 58 -1.68 3.05 4.57
CA GLU A 58 -0.47 3.65 4.02
C GLU A 58 -0.16 5.01 4.67
N GLU A 59 -1.18 5.75 5.07
CA GLU A 59 -1.02 7.07 5.69
C GLU A 59 -0.45 6.95 7.11
N PHE A 60 -0.76 5.88 7.85
CA PHE A 60 -0.16 5.62 9.16
C PHE A 60 1.33 5.23 9.07
N LEU A 61 1.77 4.72 7.92
CA LEU A 61 3.16 4.31 7.69
C LEU A 61 4.02 5.49 7.19
N ARG A 62 3.42 6.63 6.84
CA ARG A 62 4.13 7.83 6.39
C ARG A 62 4.70 8.58 7.60
N SER A 63 6.04 8.57 7.76
CA SER A 63 6.71 9.28 8.86
C SER A 63 6.47 10.80 8.81
N PRO A 64 6.17 11.47 9.94
CA PRO A 64 5.91 12.91 10.00
C PRO A 64 7.13 13.81 9.66
N GLN A 65 8.35 13.28 9.62
CA GLN A 65 9.54 14.01 9.13
C GLN A 65 9.60 14.16 7.60
N GLN A 66 8.66 13.59 6.84
CA GLN A 66 8.60 13.74 5.39
C GLN A 66 7.48 14.72 4.97
N VAL A 67 7.58 15.96 5.45
CA VAL A 67 7.07 17.13 4.69
C VAL A 67 8.23 17.74 3.88
N ARG A 68 9.08 16.88 3.32
CA ARG A 68 9.83 17.21 2.12
C ARG A 68 9.03 16.60 1.00
N GLU A 69 8.79 17.38 -0.05
CA GLU A 69 8.36 16.88 -1.36
C GLU A 69 9.26 15.71 -1.77
N VAL A 70 8.87 14.51 -1.37
CA VAL A 70 9.29 13.29 -2.01
C VAL A 70 8.01 12.89 -2.70
N ARG A 71 7.88 13.39 -3.95
CA ARG A 71 7.21 12.62 -5.00
C ARG A 71 7.56 11.18 -4.67
N GLU A 72 6.54 10.38 -4.37
CA GLU A 72 6.70 8.95 -4.18
C GLU A 72 7.76 8.50 -5.20
N PRO A 73 8.75 7.68 -4.83
CA PRO A 73 9.26 6.77 -5.83
C PRO A 73 8.03 5.92 -6.16
N LYS A 74 7.19 6.44 -7.08
CA LYS A 74 6.53 5.69 -8.12
C LYS A 74 7.49 4.54 -8.33
N SER A 75 7.08 3.38 -7.83
CA SER A 75 7.95 2.22 -7.68
C SER A 75 8.78 2.09 -8.95
N ALA A 76 9.98 1.50 -8.89
CA ALA A 76 10.81 1.36 -10.10
C ALA A 76 10.06 0.86 -11.36
N TRP A 77 8.86 0.28 -11.18
CA TRP A 77 7.84 0.02 -12.19
C TRP A 77 7.13 1.26 -12.77
N SER A 78 6.57 2.18 -11.97
CA SER A 78 5.86 3.37 -12.51
C SER A 78 6.78 4.51 -12.95
N ALA A 79 8.09 4.40 -12.71
CA ALA A 79 9.08 5.28 -13.34
C ALA A 79 9.32 4.94 -14.83
N GLY A 80 9.04 3.71 -15.26
CA GLY A 80 9.20 3.26 -16.66
C GLY A 80 7.91 3.06 -17.45
N LEU A 81 6.76 3.00 -16.78
CA LEU A 81 5.45 2.78 -17.43
C LEU A 81 4.84 4.09 -17.89
N GLY A 82 4.58 4.21 -19.20
CA GLY A 82 3.88 5.35 -19.79
C GLY A 82 2.43 5.45 -19.31
N TYR A 83 1.72 6.50 -19.73
CA TYR A 83 0.28 6.65 -19.43
C TYR A 83 -0.54 5.44 -19.92
N GLU A 84 -0.16 4.91 -21.09
CA GLU A 84 -0.81 3.77 -21.74
C GLU A 84 -0.65 2.47 -20.94
N ASP A 85 0.54 2.22 -20.41
CA ASP A 85 0.82 1.03 -19.61
C ASP A 85 0.05 1.02 -18.29
N ASN A 86 -0.11 2.19 -17.67
CA ASN A 86 -0.91 2.33 -16.45
C ASN A 86 -2.40 2.04 -16.72
N GLU A 87 -2.93 2.52 -17.85
CA GLU A 87 -4.32 2.27 -18.22
C GLU A 87 -4.55 0.80 -18.58
N LEU A 88 -3.62 0.18 -19.32
CA LEU A 88 -3.63 -1.24 -19.61
C LEU A 88 -3.62 -2.08 -18.33
N PHE A 89 -2.80 -1.70 -17.35
CA PHE A 89 -2.73 -2.41 -16.07
C PHE A 89 -4.05 -2.33 -15.28
N LYS A 90 -4.68 -1.16 -15.23
CA LYS A 90 -6.02 -1.01 -14.62
C LYS A 90 -7.06 -1.90 -15.32
N ILE A 91 -7.05 -1.95 -16.65
CA ILE A 91 -7.96 -2.80 -17.43
C ILE A 91 -7.70 -4.27 -17.10
N TYR A 92 -6.44 -4.72 -17.14
CA TYR A 92 -6.04 -6.08 -16.81
C TYR A 92 -6.51 -6.51 -15.41
N LEU A 93 -6.40 -5.63 -14.41
CA LEU A 93 -6.86 -5.89 -13.04
C LEU A 93 -8.38 -6.05 -12.91
N ARG A 94 -9.16 -5.51 -13.85
CA ARG A 94 -10.63 -5.62 -13.88
C ARG A 94 -11.12 -6.85 -14.65
N LEU A 95 -10.24 -7.57 -15.34
CA LEU A 95 -10.62 -8.75 -16.12
C LEU A 95 -11.00 -9.95 -15.24
N PRO A 96 -12.04 -10.72 -15.61
CA PRO A 96 -12.31 -12.04 -15.02
C PRO A 96 -11.10 -12.97 -15.12
N VAL A 97 -10.96 -13.86 -14.13
CA VAL A 97 -9.79 -14.76 -14.00
C VAL A 97 -9.43 -15.51 -15.30
N PRO A 98 -10.38 -16.09 -16.06
CA PRO A 98 -10.04 -16.76 -17.32
C PRO A 98 -9.41 -15.83 -18.37
N LYS A 99 -9.93 -14.60 -18.51
CA LYS A 99 -9.43 -13.61 -19.48
C LYS A 99 -8.07 -13.05 -19.06
N ARG A 100 -7.88 -12.87 -17.75
CA ARG A 100 -6.60 -12.43 -17.18
C ARG A 100 -5.50 -13.47 -17.40
N ARG A 101 -5.83 -14.77 -17.30
CA ARG A 101 -4.90 -15.86 -17.61
C ARG A 101 -4.46 -15.83 -19.08
N LEU A 102 -5.42 -15.69 -20.00
CA LEU A 102 -5.12 -15.56 -21.43
C LEU A 102 -4.19 -14.37 -21.73
N ALA A 103 -4.49 -13.19 -21.16
CA ALA A 103 -3.64 -12.01 -21.35
C ALA A 103 -2.19 -12.23 -20.85
N ARG A 104 -2.03 -12.93 -19.72
CA ARG A 104 -0.71 -13.30 -19.21
C ARG A 104 0.03 -14.26 -20.15
N ASP A 105 -0.68 -15.26 -20.67
CA ASP A 105 -0.09 -16.27 -21.55
C ASP A 105 0.42 -15.62 -22.86
N VAL A 106 -0.31 -14.64 -23.41
CA VAL A 106 0.11 -13.86 -24.58
C VAL A 106 1.37 -13.05 -24.29
N ILE A 107 1.41 -12.31 -23.18
CA ILE A 107 2.58 -11.50 -22.80
C ILE A 107 3.82 -12.40 -22.64
N LEU A 108 3.66 -13.56 -21.99
CA LEU A 108 4.75 -14.52 -21.81
C LEU A 108 5.22 -15.14 -23.13
N ALA A 109 4.31 -15.38 -24.07
CA ALA A 109 4.66 -15.88 -25.39
C ALA A 109 5.48 -14.85 -26.18
N ILE A 110 5.09 -13.56 -26.13
CA ILE A 110 5.83 -12.46 -26.76
C ILE A 110 7.24 -12.35 -26.17
N ALA A 111 7.37 -12.38 -24.84
CA ALA A 111 8.67 -12.31 -24.18
C ALA A 111 9.62 -13.44 -24.61
N ARG A 112 9.11 -14.69 -24.63
CA ARG A 112 9.90 -15.86 -25.06
C ARG A 112 10.34 -15.76 -26.52
N ALA A 113 9.47 -15.27 -27.40
CA ALA A 113 9.81 -15.07 -28.80
C ALA A 113 10.93 -14.05 -28.96
N HIS A 114 10.84 -12.93 -28.24
CA HIS A 114 11.88 -11.90 -28.21
C HIS A 114 13.23 -12.45 -27.72
N ASP A 115 13.23 -13.17 -26.59
CA ASP A 115 14.46 -13.77 -26.05
C ASP A 115 15.11 -14.77 -27.02
N ALA A 116 14.29 -15.55 -27.75
CA ALA A 116 14.77 -16.47 -28.77
C ALA A 116 15.42 -15.72 -29.95
N GLU A 117 14.79 -14.65 -30.43
CA GLU A 117 15.36 -13.80 -31.48
C GLU A 117 16.68 -13.14 -31.06
N GLU A 118 16.79 -12.68 -29.81
CA GLU A 118 18.04 -12.13 -29.29
C GLU A 118 19.15 -13.17 -29.20
N ALA A 119 18.82 -14.40 -28.77
CA ALA A 119 19.76 -15.51 -28.73
C ALA A 119 20.27 -15.89 -30.13
N GLU A 120 19.38 -15.90 -31.13
CA GLU A 120 19.76 -16.12 -32.54
C GLU A 120 20.66 -15.01 -33.09
N ARG A 121 20.35 -13.74 -32.79
CA ARG A 121 21.20 -12.59 -33.18
C ARG A 121 22.58 -12.65 -32.51
N ALA A 122 22.66 -13.10 -31.26
CA ALA A 122 23.93 -13.26 -30.54
C ALA A 122 24.75 -14.45 -31.05
N ALA A 123 24.11 -15.50 -31.57
CA ALA A 123 24.79 -16.67 -32.14
C ALA A 123 25.24 -16.47 -33.60
N GLY A 124 24.65 -15.51 -34.32
CA GLY A 124 25.00 -15.14 -35.70
C GLY A 124 26.01 -14.00 -35.83
N SER A 125 26.49 -13.43 -34.72
CA SER A 125 27.56 -12.42 -34.63
C SER A 125 28.87 -13.04 -34.15
#